data_AF-A0A2V5RGC6-F1
#
_entry.id   AF-A0A2V5RGC6-F1
#
_cell.length_a   1.000
_cell.length_b   1.000
_cell.length_c   1.000
_cell.angle_alpha   90.00
_cell.angle_beta   90.00
_cell.angle_gamma   90.00
#
_symmetry.space_group_name_H-M   'P 1'
#
loop_
_entity.id
_entity.type
_entity.pdbx_description
1 polymer ?
#
loop_
_entity_poly.entity_id
_entity_poly.type
_entity_poly.pdbx_seq_one_letter_code
_entity_poly.pdbx_strand_id
1 'polypeptide(L)'
;MITPTLFAATAIILLSFVSEDAATISSALSIFGGPISWPLGFAACFTGIWLGDLGLYSLARYAGKNVLHSRWLARLADPATITRCEKTFAQNSTFTLIATRFIPGTRLPTYLAAGLFAMPARRFALITAIGALLWISVFFALTKLLGSHAVVWFTFTQTKIAAFVFTVLLLLSATLIVRRFLAMSILRQIAIAARRWTHWEFWPAWLFYIPVALHYFWLAVRYRSLSLPTAANPGMATGGFVGESKFEILDQLHATNPDSVAEAFLLDGWTTTDRLLSIHRLCREHAITLPFILKPDVGQRGNGVRLIRSMRDTLDYLGEVEAPVVLQRYASGRHEAGIFYFRFPGKGRGQIFSITEKIFPTITGDGVRTVEELIRADSRAALIARTYLRRFAHRRSEILSEGEVLKLVETGNHAQGCIFRDGGHLRTDALERVIDNISRKVPGFYIGRYDIRYENEEDFKQGRNFQIVELNGASSEATSIYDPRNSLISAYRTLFRQWKLVFAIGAANRARGCKPSPLRTLWREWRQYSAAAVSYPCAS
;
A
#
# COMPACT_ATOMS: atom_id res chain seq x y z
N MET A 1 -25.38 -12.51 -55.63
CA MET A 1 -25.34 -11.07 -55.26
C MET A 1 -25.40 -10.80 -53.74
N ILE A 2 -25.74 -11.76 -52.88
CA ILE A 2 -25.89 -11.55 -51.41
C ILE A 2 -24.55 -11.59 -50.64
N THR A 3 -23.57 -12.34 -51.11
CA THR A 3 -22.24 -12.48 -50.51
C THR A 3 -21.39 -11.20 -50.48
N PRO A 4 -21.28 -10.41 -51.58
CA PRO A 4 -20.46 -9.18 -51.57
C PRO A 4 -21.09 -8.04 -50.76
N THR A 5 -22.42 -7.93 -50.72
CA THR A 5 -23.13 -6.93 -49.91
C THR A 5 -22.96 -7.19 -48.42
N LEU A 6 -23.06 -8.45 -48.00
CA LEU A 6 -22.84 -8.84 -46.60
C LEU A 6 -21.39 -8.59 -46.17
N PHE A 7 -20.42 -8.97 -47.02
CA PHE A 7 -19.00 -8.73 -46.75
C PHE A 7 -18.68 -7.24 -46.57
N ALA A 8 -19.20 -6.38 -47.44
CA ALA A 8 -18.99 -4.94 -47.35
C ALA A 8 -19.68 -4.31 -46.11
N ALA A 9 -20.87 -4.79 -45.72
CA ALA A 9 -21.51 -4.35 -44.47
C ALA A 9 -20.69 -4.77 -43.24
N THR A 10 -20.18 -6.00 -43.19
CA THR A 10 -19.29 -6.47 -42.12
C THR A 10 -17.98 -5.68 -42.08
N ALA A 11 -17.41 -5.36 -43.23
CA ALA A 11 -16.19 -4.56 -43.32
C ALA A 11 -16.37 -3.15 -42.73
N ILE A 12 -17.51 -2.49 -42.97
CA ILE A 12 -17.84 -1.18 -42.37
C ILE A 12 -17.97 -1.28 -40.85
N ILE A 13 -18.63 -2.33 -40.35
CA ILE A 13 -18.74 -2.58 -38.91
C ILE A 13 -17.36 -2.74 -38.29
N LEU A 14 -16.50 -3.59 -38.86
CA LEU A 14 -15.14 -3.82 -38.36
C LEU A 14 -14.27 -2.56 -38.44
N LEU A 15 -14.38 -1.79 -39.54
CA LEU A 15 -13.65 -0.55 -39.74
C LEU A 15 -14.01 0.48 -38.66
N SER A 16 -15.25 0.52 -38.17
CA SER A 16 -15.67 1.47 -37.14
C SER A 16 -14.95 1.29 -35.80
N PHE A 17 -14.47 0.07 -35.49
CA PHE A 17 -13.66 -0.20 -34.29
C PHE A 17 -12.24 0.34 -34.41
N VAL A 18 -11.72 0.49 -35.64
CA VAL A 18 -10.37 0.99 -35.91
C VAL A 18 -10.38 2.49 -36.16
N SER A 19 -11.30 2.94 -37.01
CA SER A 19 -11.48 4.35 -37.37
C SER A 19 -12.95 4.62 -37.69
N GLU A 20 -13.62 5.24 -36.73
CA GLU A 20 -15.01 5.68 -36.87
C GLU A 20 -15.21 6.64 -38.06
N ASP A 21 -14.26 7.56 -38.28
CA ASP A 21 -14.32 8.51 -39.39
C ASP A 21 -14.22 7.80 -40.74
N ALA A 22 -13.29 6.86 -40.89
CA ALA A 22 -13.13 6.08 -42.12
C ALA A 22 -14.37 5.20 -42.40
N ALA A 23 -14.95 4.60 -41.36
CA ALA A 23 -16.19 3.82 -41.48
C ALA A 23 -17.38 4.70 -41.89
N THR A 24 -17.51 5.88 -41.29
CA THR A 24 -18.59 6.84 -41.59
C THR A 24 -18.48 7.36 -43.02
N ILE A 25 -17.27 7.72 -43.48
CA ILE A 25 -17.03 8.17 -44.86
C ILE A 25 -17.32 7.03 -45.85
N SER A 26 -16.74 5.84 -45.62
CA SER A 26 -16.93 4.68 -46.50
C SER A 26 -18.41 4.29 -46.60
N SER A 27 -19.13 4.40 -45.48
CA SER A 27 -20.56 4.16 -45.45
C SER A 27 -21.37 5.24 -46.16
N ALA A 28 -21.02 6.52 -46.02
CA ALA A 28 -21.77 7.62 -46.65
C ALA A 28 -21.55 7.67 -48.17
N LEU A 29 -20.39 7.21 -48.67
CA LEU A 29 -20.11 7.11 -50.11
C LEU A 29 -21.04 6.13 -50.84
N SER A 30 -21.67 5.19 -50.13
CA SER A 30 -22.68 4.29 -50.71
C SER A 30 -23.92 5.01 -51.29
N ILE A 31 -24.13 6.29 -50.95
CA ILE A 31 -25.16 7.15 -51.55
C ILE A 31 -24.92 7.38 -53.05
N PHE A 32 -23.65 7.44 -53.47
CA PHE A 32 -23.26 7.73 -54.86
C PHE A 32 -23.12 6.48 -55.74
N GLY A 33 -23.48 5.30 -55.21
CA GLY A 33 -23.32 4.01 -55.85
C GLY A 33 -22.09 3.26 -55.34
N GLY A 34 -22.19 1.94 -55.30
CA GLY A 34 -21.17 1.06 -54.73
C GLY A 34 -21.69 -0.35 -54.48
N PRO A 35 -20.88 -1.23 -53.85
CA PRO A 35 -21.23 -2.63 -53.60
C PRO A 35 -22.33 -2.83 -52.54
N ILE A 36 -22.76 -1.76 -51.85
CA ILE A 36 -23.83 -1.80 -50.83
C ILE A 36 -24.84 -0.68 -51.09
N SER A 37 -26.10 -0.93 -50.73
CA SER A 37 -27.14 0.10 -50.74
C SER A 37 -26.95 1.07 -49.58
N TRP A 38 -27.30 2.35 -49.78
CA TRP A 38 -27.17 3.37 -48.73
C TRP A 38 -27.93 3.07 -47.43
N PRO A 39 -29.11 2.40 -47.40
CA PRO A 39 -29.76 2.03 -46.14
C PRO A 39 -28.97 0.97 -45.39
N LEU A 40 -28.37 0.02 -46.12
CA LEU A 40 -27.57 -1.05 -45.53
C LEU A 40 -26.22 -0.50 -45.02
N GLY A 41 -25.61 0.43 -45.75
CA GLY A 41 -24.43 1.17 -45.28
C GLY A 41 -24.72 1.93 -43.99
N PHE A 42 -25.78 2.76 -43.98
CA PHE A 42 -26.20 3.51 -42.79
C PHE A 42 -26.40 2.60 -41.58
N ALA A 43 -27.13 1.49 -41.75
CA ALA A 43 -27.37 0.53 -40.68
C ALA A 43 -26.06 -0.11 -40.18
N ALA A 44 -25.17 -0.54 -41.09
CA ALA A 44 -23.88 -1.13 -40.75
C ALA A 44 -22.98 -0.14 -39.97
N CYS A 45 -22.92 1.11 -40.41
CA CYS A 45 -22.16 2.16 -39.74
C CYS A 45 -22.72 2.45 -38.34
N PHE A 46 -24.03 2.59 -38.21
CA PHE A 46 -24.70 2.77 -36.92
C PHE A 46 -24.40 1.62 -35.96
N THR A 47 -24.57 0.38 -36.42
CA THR A 47 -24.31 -0.81 -35.60
C THR A 47 -22.86 -0.86 -35.13
N GLY A 48 -21.90 -0.59 -36.02
CA GLY A 48 -20.48 -0.60 -35.66
C GLY A 48 -20.13 0.44 -34.58
N ILE A 49 -20.51 1.71 -34.81
CA ILE A 49 -20.23 2.81 -33.87
C ILE A 49 -20.90 2.55 -32.52
N TRP A 50 -22.18 2.16 -32.53
CA TRP A 50 -22.92 1.93 -31.30
C TRP A 50 -22.39 0.73 -30.50
N LEU A 51 -21.98 -0.35 -31.16
CA LEU A 51 -21.32 -1.48 -30.49
C LEU A 51 -19.95 -1.09 -29.93
N GLY A 52 -19.18 -0.25 -30.64
CA GLY A 52 -17.92 0.30 -30.14
C GLY A 52 -18.09 1.08 -28.84
N ASP A 53 -19.09 1.98 -28.78
CA ASP A 53 -19.41 2.76 -27.58
C ASP A 53 -19.77 1.87 -26.39
N LEU A 54 -20.61 0.86 -26.62
CA LEU A 54 -20.99 -0.12 -25.61
C LEU A 54 -19.78 -0.94 -25.12
N GLY A 55 -18.84 -1.25 -26.03
CA GLY A 55 -17.58 -1.92 -25.71
C GLY A 55 -16.72 -1.11 -24.76
N LEU A 56 -16.51 0.18 -25.05
CA LEU A 56 -15.74 1.11 -24.20
C LEU A 56 -16.37 1.26 -22.81
N TYR A 57 -17.69 1.45 -22.75
CA TYR A 57 -18.44 1.51 -21.49
C TYR A 57 -18.29 0.22 -20.69
N SER A 58 -18.42 -0.94 -21.35
CA SER A 58 -18.33 -2.25 -20.69
C SER A 58 -16.93 -2.51 -20.15
N LEU A 59 -15.89 -2.20 -20.91
CA LEU A 59 -14.49 -2.31 -20.48
C LEU A 59 -14.26 -1.51 -19.19
N ALA A 60 -14.71 -0.26 -19.14
CA ALA A 60 -14.61 0.59 -17.96
C ALA A 60 -15.49 0.10 -16.80
N ARG A 61 -16.68 -0.44 -17.08
CA ARG A 61 -17.60 -0.97 -16.05
C ARG A 61 -17.04 -2.20 -15.34
N TYR A 62 -16.41 -3.11 -16.10
CA TYR A 62 -15.80 -4.32 -15.55
C TYR A 62 -14.44 -4.04 -14.88
N ALA A 63 -13.60 -3.16 -15.46
CA ALA A 63 -12.34 -2.76 -14.85
C ALA A 63 -12.53 -1.84 -13.62
N GLY A 64 -13.57 -1.00 -13.63
CA GLY A 64 -13.77 0.10 -12.69
C GLY A 64 -14.02 -0.30 -11.23
N LYS A 65 -14.68 -1.45 -10.99
CA LYS A 65 -14.87 -1.96 -9.61
C LYS A 65 -13.55 -2.19 -8.87
N ASN A 66 -12.46 -2.50 -9.58
CA ASN A 66 -11.15 -2.73 -9.00
C ASN A 66 -10.23 -1.49 -9.07
N VAL A 67 -10.43 -0.62 -10.07
CA VAL A 67 -9.55 0.55 -10.33
C VAL A 67 -9.87 1.75 -9.44
N LEU A 68 -11.15 2.03 -9.15
CA LEU A 68 -11.53 3.16 -8.28
C LEU A 68 -11.05 2.96 -6.83
N HIS A 69 -10.96 1.73 -6.35
CA HIS A 69 -10.38 1.37 -5.05
C HIS A 69 -8.88 1.06 -5.10
N SER A 70 -8.25 1.18 -6.27
CA SER A 70 -6.82 0.91 -6.41
C SER A 70 -5.99 2.03 -5.78
N ARG A 71 -4.91 1.63 -5.08
CA ARG A 71 -3.93 2.55 -4.48
C ARG A 71 -3.23 3.46 -5.50
N TRP A 72 -3.32 3.17 -6.80
CA TRP A 72 -2.73 3.97 -7.86
C TRP A 72 -3.60 5.19 -8.19
N LEU A 73 -4.92 5.00 -8.35
CA LEU A 73 -5.86 6.11 -8.61
C LEU A 73 -5.98 7.03 -7.40
N ALA A 74 -6.06 6.47 -6.18
CA ALA A 74 -6.09 7.23 -4.92
C ALA A 74 -4.81 8.04 -4.62
N ARG A 75 -3.70 7.77 -5.33
CA ARG A 75 -2.45 8.56 -5.24
C ARG A 75 -2.40 9.71 -6.23
N LEU A 76 -3.17 9.62 -7.32
CA LEU A 76 -3.17 10.59 -8.41
C LEU A 76 -4.33 11.59 -8.32
N ALA A 77 -5.48 11.16 -7.77
CA ALA A 77 -6.66 11.99 -7.63
C ALA A 77 -7.21 11.93 -6.20
N ASP A 78 -7.48 13.11 -5.64
CA ASP A 78 -8.12 13.27 -4.33
C ASP A 78 -9.57 12.75 -4.35
N PRO A 79 -9.99 11.90 -3.40
CA PRO A 79 -11.36 11.39 -3.31
C PRO A 79 -12.43 12.48 -3.42
N ALA A 80 -12.21 13.66 -2.82
CA ALA A 80 -13.15 14.78 -2.91
C ALA A 80 -13.34 15.30 -4.34
N THR A 81 -12.28 15.24 -5.16
CA THR A 81 -12.33 15.65 -6.58
C THR A 81 -13.08 14.63 -7.43
N ILE A 82 -12.88 13.33 -7.15
CA ILE A 82 -13.60 12.25 -7.84
C ILE A 82 -15.12 12.34 -7.57
N THR A 83 -15.52 12.51 -6.31
CA THR A 83 -16.94 12.67 -5.94
C THR A 83 -17.56 13.91 -6.56
N ARG A 84 -16.81 15.01 -6.70
CA ARG A 84 -17.27 16.22 -7.40
C ARG A 84 -17.49 15.96 -8.89
N CYS A 85 -16.55 15.29 -9.55
CA CYS A 85 -16.67 14.91 -10.96
C CYS A 85 -17.86 13.97 -11.21
N GLU A 86 -18.07 13.00 -10.33
CA GLU A 86 -19.23 12.09 -10.39
C GLU A 86 -20.55 12.87 -10.28
N LYS A 87 -20.66 13.78 -9.31
CA LYS A 87 -21.86 14.61 -9.10
C LYS A 87 -22.16 15.51 -10.31
N THR A 88 -21.15 16.19 -10.84
CA THR A 88 -21.29 17.04 -12.03
C THR A 88 -21.65 16.23 -13.28
N PHE A 89 -21.04 15.05 -13.44
CA PHE A 89 -21.36 14.14 -14.55
C PHE A 89 -22.80 13.61 -14.44
N ALA A 90 -23.25 13.22 -13.24
CA ALA A 90 -24.61 12.72 -13.02
C ALA A 90 -25.68 13.77 -13.39
N GLN A 91 -25.44 15.05 -13.07
CA GLN A 91 -26.36 16.16 -13.33
C GLN A 91 -26.59 16.40 -14.83
N ASN A 92 -25.53 16.35 -15.65
CA ASN A 92 -25.59 16.70 -17.08
C ASN A 92 -25.29 15.53 -18.05
N SER A 93 -25.30 14.29 -17.56
CA SER A 93 -24.86 13.08 -18.29
C SER A 93 -25.45 12.94 -19.70
N THR A 94 -26.74 13.26 -19.88
CA THR A 94 -27.42 13.16 -21.19
C THR A 94 -26.83 14.14 -22.22
N PHE A 95 -26.72 15.42 -21.86
CA PHE A 95 -26.19 16.44 -22.76
C PHE A 95 -24.71 16.19 -23.03
N THR A 96 -23.93 15.86 -21.99
CA THR A 96 -22.50 15.58 -22.12
C THR A 96 -22.22 14.43 -23.08
N LEU A 97 -22.96 13.31 -22.97
CA LEU A 97 -22.77 12.16 -23.86
C LEU A 97 -23.11 12.46 -25.33
N ILE A 98 -24.11 13.30 -25.59
CA ILE A 98 -24.45 13.72 -26.96
C ILE A 98 -23.42 14.72 -27.50
N ALA A 99 -23.06 15.73 -26.70
CA ALA A 99 -22.13 16.78 -27.08
C ALA A 99 -20.73 16.23 -27.41
N THR A 100 -20.30 15.15 -26.75
CA THR A 100 -18.98 14.54 -26.99
C THR A 100 -18.77 14.03 -28.42
N ARG A 101 -19.85 13.79 -29.18
CA ARG A 101 -19.74 13.42 -30.59
C ARG A 101 -19.34 14.57 -31.50
N PHE A 102 -19.64 15.80 -31.08
CA PHE A 102 -19.32 17.02 -31.83
C PHE A 102 -17.99 17.64 -31.41
N ILE A 103 -17.40 17.17 -30.30
CA ILE A 103 -16.15 17.70 -29.75
C ILE A 103 -15.06 16.63 -29.86
N PRO A 104 -14.12 16.75 -30.81
CA PRO A 104 -13.07 15.76 -31.00
C PRO A 104 -12.24 15.54 -29.73
N GLY A 105 -11.88 14.28 -29.47
CA GLY A 105 -11.05 13.87 -28.33
C GLY A 105 -11.78 13.70 -26.99
N THR A 106 -13.05 14.13 -26.85
CA THR A 106 -13.79 14.01 -25.57
C THR A 106 -14.56 12.70 -25.39
N ARG A 107 -14.89 12.04 -26.50
CA ARG A 107 -15.71 10.81 -26.54
C ARG A 107 -15.19 9.68 -25.66
N LEU A 108 -13.92 9.29 -25.87
CA LEU A 108 -13.29 8.19 -25.13
C LEU A 108 -13.22 8.46 -23.61
N PRO A 109 -12.73 9.63 -23.12
CA PRO A 109 -12.76 9.93 -21.70
C PRO A 109 -14.17 9.89 -21.10
N THR A 110 -15.18 10.43 -21.81
CA THR A 110 -16.54 10.49 -21.29
C THR A 110 -17.22 9.11 -21.22
N TYR A 111 -17.01 8.24 -22.19
CA TYR A 111 -17.60 6.89 -22.18
C TYR A 111 -16.94 5.99 -21.14
N LEU A 112 -15.62 6.11 -20.96
CA LEU A 112 -14.91 5.45 -19.88
C LEU A 112 -15.37 5.98 -18.51
N ALA A 113 -15.56 7.29 -18.36
CA ALA A 113 -16.11 7.88 -17.13
C ALA A 113 -17.52 7.36 -16.82
N ALA A 114 -18.40 7.24 -17.83
CA ALA A 114 -19.74 6.67 -17.65
C ALA A 114 -19.71 5.22 -17.15
N GLY A 115 -18.77 4.40 -17.64
CA GLY A 115 -18.56 3.03 -17.18
C GLY A 115 -17.97 2.96 -15.76
N LEU A 116 -16.98 3.81 -15.46
CA LEU A 116 -16.34 3.93 -14.15
C LEU A 116 -17.37 4.35 -13.08
N PHE A 117 -18.16 5.38 -13.35
CA PHE A 117 -19.21 5.90 -12.44
C PHE A 117 -20.50 5.10 -12.44
N ALA A 118 -20.46 3.86 -12.94
CA ALA A 118 -21.58 2.92 -12.79
C ALA A 118 -22.91 3.37 -13.40
N MET A 119 -22.91 4.21 -14.44
CA MET A 119 -24.13 4.68 -15.08
C MET A 119 -25.00 3.49 -15.56
N PRO A 120 -26.33 3.51 -15.42
CA PRO A 120 -27.17 2.39 -15.88
C PRO A 120 -26.96 2.11 -17.37
N ALA A 121 -26.58 0.87 -17.72
CA ALA A 121 -26.21 0.47 -19.08
C ALA A 121 -27.32 0.78 -20.11
N ARG A 122 -28.59 0.60 -19.75
CA ARG A 122 -29.74 0.92 -20.60
C ARG A 122 -29.80 2.41 -20.95
N ARG A 123 -29.52 3.28 -19.96
CA ARG A 123 -29.54 4.74 -20.14
C ARG A 123 -28.38 5.18 -21.03
N PHE A 124 -27.18 4.64 -20.80
CA PHE A 124 -26.02 4.89 -21.66
C PHE A 124 -26.27 4.44 -23.10
N ALA A 125 -26.78 3.22 -23.29
CA ALA A 125 -27.08 2.65 -24.60
C ALA A 125 -28.08 3.49 -25.40
N LEU A 126 -29.15 3.99 -24.75
CA LEU A 126 -30.16 4.81 -25.41
C LEU A 126 -29.61 6.18 -25.83
N ILE A 127 -28.90 6.86 -24.94
CA ILE A 127 -28.35 8.19 -25.21
C ILE A 127 -27.28 8.12 -26.32
N THR A 128 -26.41 7.10 -26.26
CA THR A 128 -25.41 6.87 -27.30
C THR A 128 -26.07 6.47 -28.62
N ALA A 129 -27.11 5.64 -28.64
CA ALA A 129 -27.84 5.33 -29.88
C ALA A 129 -28.40 6.60 -30.54
N ILE A 130 -29.08 7.47 -29.77
CA ILE A 130 -29.64 8.72 -30.28
C ILE A 130 -28.55 9.62 -30.85
N GLY A 131 -27.45 9.81 -30.10
CA GLY A 131 -26.36 10.63 -30.60
C GLY A 131 -25.66 10.05 -31.84
N ALA A 132 -25.57 8.72 -31.97
CA ALA A 132 -24.98 8.08 -33.16
C ALA A 132 -25.88 8.27 -34.37
N LEU A 133 -27.20 8.09 -34.21
CA LEU A 133 -28.18 8.36 -35.27
C LEU A 133 -28.11 9.81 -35.74
N LEU A 134 -28.08 10.78 -34.82
CA LEU A 134 -27.95 12.19 -35.15
C LEU A 134 -26.65 12.46 -35.92
N TRP A 135 -25.52 11.96 -35.43
CA TRP A 135 -24.21 12.15 -36.05
C TRP A 135 -24.15 11.57 -37.47
N ILE A 136 -24.53 10.30 -37.64
CA ILE A 136 -24.48 9.62 -38.93
C ILE A 136 -25.47 10.28 -39.91
N SER A 137 -26.65 10.70 -39.44
CA SER A 137 -27.63 11.39 -40.29
C SER A 137 -27.10 12.73 -40.80
N VAL A 138 -26.43 13.51 -39.93
CA VAL A 138 -25.76 14.75 -40.33
C VAL A 138 -24.68 14.46 -41.37
N PHE A 139 -23.86 13.44 -41.16
CA PHE A 139 -22.82 13.06 -42.13
C PHE A 139 -23.36 12.62 -43.48
N PHE A 140 -24.41 11.78 -43.49
CA PHE A 140 -25.06 11.34 -44.72
C PHE A 140 -25.74 12.51 -45.46
N ALA A 141 -26.38 13.42 -44.72
CA ALA A 141 -26.99 14.62 -45.30
C ALA A 141 -25.94 15.56 -45.91
N LEU A 142 -24.83 15.82 -45.20
CA LEU A 142 -23.71 16.61 -45.72
C LEU A 142 -23.08 15.96 -46.95
N THR A 143 -22.89 14.65 -46.92
CA THR A 143 -22.36 13.89 -48.06
C THR A 143 -23.27 14.02 -49.28
N LYS A 144 -24.60 13.91 -49.10
CA LYS A 144 -25.59 14.04 -50.17
C LYS A 144 -25.69 15.46 -50.75
N LEU A 145 -25.57 16.49 -49.91
CA LEU A 145 -25.76 17.90 -50.32
C LEU A 145 -24.50 18.56 -50.87
N LEU A 146 -23.32 18.23 -50.32
CA LEU A 146 -22.07 18.94 -50.61
C LEU A 146 -21.05 18.09 -51.39
N GLY A 147 -21.36 16.82 -51.66
CA GLY A 147 -20.48 15.89 -52.36
C GLY A 147 -19.32 15.37 -51.51
N SER A 148 -18.56 14.40 -52.04
CA SER A 148 -17.47 13.71 -51.35
C SER A 148 -16.29 14.64 -50.97
N HIS A 149 -16.05 15.71 -51.73
CA HIS A 149 -14.95 16.65 -51.49
C HIS A 149 -15.14 17.48 -50.22
N ALA A 150 -16.38 17.88 -49.88
CA ALA A 150 -16.66 18.64 -48.67
C ALA A 150 -16.50 17.79 -47.40
N VAL A 151 -16.80 16.49 -47.49
CA VAL A 151 -16.65 15.54 -46.36
C VAL A 151 -15.18 15.32 -46.03
N VAL A 152 -14.32 15.15 -47.05
CA VAL A 152 -12.87 15.03 -46.86
C VAL A 152 -12.28 16.32 -46.27
N TRP A 153 -12.75 17.49 -46.70
CA TRP A 153 -12.31 18.76 -46.12
C TRP A 153 -12.76 18.93 -44.66
N PHE A 154 -13.97 18.52 -44.33
CA PHE A 154 -14.50 18.58 -42.96
C PHE A 154 -13.72 17.67 -42.00
N THR A 155 -13.43 16.43 -42.38
CA THR A 155 -12.63 15.50 -41.55
C THR A 155 -11.17 15.93 -41.42
N PHE A 156 -10.59 16.52 -42.47
CA PHE A 156 -9.26 17.11 -42.41
C PHE A 156 -9.18 18.34 -41.49
N THR A 157 -10.26 19.12 -41.41
CA THR A 157 -10.35 20.28 -40.50
C THR A 157 -10.51 19.83 -39.04
N GLN A 158 -11.35 18.83 -38.78
CA GLN A 158 -11.53 18.24 -37.46
C GLN A 158 -10.24 17.64 -36.89
N THR A 159 -9.46 16.94 -37.71
CA THR A 159 -8.16 16.36 -37.29
C THR A 159 -7.13 17.44 -36.93
N LYS A 160 -7.10 18.58 -37.64
CA LYS A 160 -6.25 19.73 -37.29
C LYS A 160 -6.67 20.39 -35.98
N ILE A 161 -7.98 20.57 -35.75
CA ILE A 161 -8.50 21.12 -34.49
C ILE A 161 -8.16 20.20 -33.33
N ALA A 162 -8.32 18.88 -33.49
CA ALA A 162 -7.95 17.89 -32.48
C ALA A 162 -6.44 17.93 -32.16
N ALA A 163 -5.59 18.02 -33.19
CA ALA A 163 -4.14 18.14 -33.02
C ALA A 163 -3.75 19.45 -32.30
N PHE A 164 -4.43 20.56 -32.61
CA PHE A 164 -4.23 21.83 -31.93
C PHE A 164 -4.62 21.76 -30.45
N VAL A 165 -5.82 21.25 -30.13
CA VAL A 165 -6.29 21.08 -28.74
C VAL A 165 -5.37 20.14 -27.96
N PHE A 166 -4.93 19.03 -28.57
CA PHE A 166 -3.96 18.12 -27.96
C PHE A 166 -2.62 18.82 -27.67
N THR A 167 -2.11 19.61 -28.62
CA THR A 167 -0.87 20.37 -28.44
C THR A 167 -1.00 21.41 -27.33
N VAL A 168 -2.12 22.14 -27.28
CA VAL A 168 -2.40 23.11 -26.21
C VAL A 168 -2.50 22.44 -24.84
N LEU A 169 -3.17 21.30 -24.74
CA LEU A 169 -3.24 20.51 -23.49
C LEU A 169 -1.87 19.95 -23.09
N LEU A 170 -1.05 19.56 -24.07
CA LEU A 170 0.32 19.09 -23.83
C LEU A 170 1.23 20.23 -23.34
N LEU A 171 1.08 21.44 -23.90
CA LEU A 171 1.77 22.64 -23.44
C LEU A 171 1.28 23.12 -22.06
N LEU A 172 -0.02 23.06 -21.79
CA LEU A 172 -0.60 23.38 -20.47
C LEU A 172 -0.16 22.37 -19.39
N SER A 173 -0.17 21.09 -19.71
CA SER A 173 0.35 20.07 -18.80
C SER A 173 1.85 20.23 -18.60
N ALA A 174 2.63 20.49 -19.66
CA ALA A 174 4.07 20.79 -19.57
C ALA A 174 4.34 22.04 -18.72
N THR A 175 3.56 23.11 -18.84
CA THR A 175 3.73 24.32 -18.02
C THR A 175 3.31 24.13 -16.56
N LEU A 176 2.26 23.36 -16.27
CA LEU A 176 1.87 22.99 -14.90
C LEU A 176 2.92 22.09 -14.24
N ILE A 177 3.47 21.15 -15.01
CA ILE A 177 4.62 20.34 -14.66
C ILE A 177 5.80 21.27 -14.36
N VAL A 178 6.21 22.13 -15.29
CA VAL A 178 7.34 23.06 -15.14
C VAL A 178 7.15 24.00 -13.94
N ARG A 179 5.97 24.57 -13.69
CA ARG A 179 5.67 25.37 -12.49
C ARG A 179 5.83 24.57 -11.19
N ARG A 180 5.37 23.32 -11.19
CA ARG A 180 5.53 22.39 -10.05
C ARG A 180 7.00 21.95 -9.88
N PHE A 181 7.77 21.93 -10.96
CA PHE A 181 9.21 21.63 -10.97
C PHE A 181 10.08 22.84 -10.58
N LEU A 182 9.64 24.08 -10.85
CA LEU A 182 10.33 25.34 -10.48
C LEU A 182 10.16 25.70 -8.99
N ALA A 183 9.05 25.31 -8.36
CA ALA A 183 8.70 25.74 -7.00
C ALA A 183 9.55 25.12 -5.87
N MET A 184 10.45 24.17 -6.13
CA MET A 184 11.52 23.74 -5.21
C MET A 184 12.56 22.92 -5.98
N SER A 185 13.79 23.44 -6.06
CA SER A 185 14.90 23.03 -6.92
C SER A 185 14.91 21.54 -7.35
N ILE A 186 14.66 21.31 -8.64
CA ILE A 186 14.81 20.03 -9.34
C ILE A 186 16.10 19.32 -8.93
N LEU A 187 17.21 20.07 -8.81
CA LEU A 187 18.51 19.54 -8.39
C LEU A 187 18.46 18.87 -7.01
N ARG A 188 17.74 19.44 -6.04
CA ARG A 188 17.60 18.82 -4.71
C ARG A 188 16.73 17.57 -4.75
N GLN A 189 15.66 17.59 -5.55
CA GLN A 189 14.81 16.40 -5.72
C GLN A 189 15.53 15.27 -6.46
N ILE A 190 16.27 15.60 -7.52
CA ILE A 190 17.14 14.66 -8.25
C ILE A 190 18.24 14.15 -7.35
N ALA A 191 18.90 15.01 -6.56
CA ALA A 191 19.93 14.59 -5.61
C ALA A 191 19.36 13.65 -4.54
N ILE A 192 18.18 13.94 -3.99
CA ILE A 192 17.48 13.03 -3.04
C ILE A 192 17.12 11.72 -3.73
N ALA A 193 16.60 11.76 -4.95
CA ALA A 193 16.26 10.55 -5.71
C ALA A 193 17.51 9.71 -6.00
N ALA A 194 18.59 10.32 -6.47
CA ALA A 194 19.87 9.67 -6.70
C ALA A 194 20.42 9.05 -5.41
N ARG A 195 20.40 9.78 -4.29
CA ARG A 195 20.80 9.25 -2.98
C ARG A 195 19.94 8.07 -2.52
N ARG A 196 18.63 8.08 -2.77
CA ARG A 196 17.76 6.92 -2.51
C ARG A 196 18.12 5.72 -3.38
N TRP A 197 18.58 5.93 -4.61
CA TRP A 197 19.03 4.85 -5.49
C TRP A 197 20.39 4.30 -5.08
N THR A 198 21.30 5.12 -4.54
CA THR A 198 22.60 4.62 -4.03
C THR A 198 22.47 3.88 -2.70
N HIS A 199 21.46 4.19 -1.89
CA HIS A 199 21.20 3.57 -0.59
C HIS A 199 20.03 2.59 -0.69
N TRP A 200 20.35 1.31 -0.85
CA TRP A 200 19.37 0.25 -1.11
C TRP A 200 18.31 0.08 0.00
N GLU A 201 18.59 0.54 1.23
CA GLU A 201 17.61 0.56 2.33
C GLU A 201 16.35 1.40 2.02
N PHE A 202 16.46 2.36 1.09
CA PHE A 202 15.33 3.20 0.65
C PHE A 202 14.69 2.71 -0.65
N TRP A 203 15.15 1.60 -1.22
CA TRP A 203 14.56 1.05 -2.43
C TRP A 203 13.10 0.64 -2.20
N PRO A 204 12.25 0.70 -3.24
CA PRO A 204 10.91 0.17 -3.14
C PRO A 204 10.93 -1.30 -2.72
N ALA A 205 10.14 -1.66 -1.71
CA ALA A 205 10.09 -3.02 -1.18
C ALA A 205 9.88 -4.08 -2.29
N TRP A 206 9.00 -3.80 -3.27
CA TRP A 206 8.74 -4.74 -4.37
C TRP A 206 9.99 -5.08 -5.17
N LEU A 207 10.93 -4.15 -5.33
CA LEU A 207 12.18 -4.36 -6.07
C LEU A 207 13.17 -5.15 -5.22
N PHE A 208 13.37 -4.72 -3.98
CA PHE A 208 14.28 -5.39 -3.05
C PHE A 208 13.90 -6.87 -2.83
N TYR A 209 12.61 -7.19 -2.71
CA TYR A 209 12.17 -8.55 -2.39
C TYR A 209 12.08 -9.52 -3.58
N ILE A 210 12.37 -9.12 -4.83
CA ILE A 210 12.34 -10.05 -5.99
C ILE A 210 13.27 -11.27 -5.77
N PRO A 211 14.56 -11.10 -5.42
CA PRO A 211 15.46 -12.24 -5.21
C PRO A 211 15.02 -13.11 -4.01
N VAL A 212 14.47 -12.48 -2.96
CA VAL A 212 13.96 -13.17 -1.78
C VAL A 212 12.74 -14.02 -2.13
N ALA A 213 11.83 -13.52 -2.96
CA ALA A 213 10.67 -14.26 -3.42
C ALA A 213 11.06 -15.46 -4.31
N LEU A 214 12.04 -15.29 -5.20
CA LEU A 214 12.58 -16.40 -6.01
C LEU A 214 13.21 -17.48 -5.13
N HIS A 215 14.02 -17.08 -4.13
CA HIS A 215 14.63 -18.02 -3.18
C HIS A 215 13.59 -18.73 -2.31
N TYR A 216 12.56 -18.01 -1.84
CA TYR A 216 11.42 -18.60 -1.12
C TYR A 216 10.70 -19.63 -1.98
N PHE A 217 10.43 -19.32 -3.25
CA PHE A 217 9.77 -20.24 -4.17
C PHE A 217 10.62 -21.50 -4.42
N TRP A 218 11.93 -21.33 -4.61
CA TRP A 218 12.86 -22.47 -4.70
C TRP A 218 12.82 -23.36 -3.46
N LEU A 219 12.81 -22.78 -2.26
CA LEU A 219 12.64 -23.53 -1.00
C LEU A 219 11.28 -24.22 -0.93
N ALA A 220 10.20 -23.55 -1.33
CA ALA A 220 8.85 -24.13 -1.37
C ALA A 220 8.77 -25.36 -2.28
N VAL A 221 9.42 -25.31 -3.46
CA VAL A 221 9.54 -26.46 -4.36
C VAL A 221 10.37 -27.57 -3.72
N ARG A 222 11.55 -27.25 -3.17
CA ARG A 222 12.46 -28.20 -2.52
C ARG A 222 11.77 -28.96 -1.37
N TYR A 223 10.99 -28.26 -0.56
CA TYR A 223 10.27 -28.83 0.59
C TYR A 223 8.84 -29.29 0.27
N ARG A 224 8.42 -29.17 -1.00
CA ARG A 224 7.11 -29.56 -1.53
C ARG A 224 5.93 -28.94 -0.78
N SER A 225 6.06 -27.69 -0.34
CA SER A 225 5.00 -26.98 0.37
C SER A 225 5.26 -25.48 0.42
N LEU A 226 4.31 -24.70 -0.12
CA LEU A 226 4.36 -23.24 -0.12
C LEU A 226 4.11 -22.64 1.27
N SER A 227 3.30 -23.30 2.10
CA SER A 227 2.94 -22.83 3.45
C SER A 227 3.78 -23.46 4.57
N LEU A 228 4.82 -24.24 4.25
CA LEU A 228 5.65 -24.91 5.26
C LEU A 228 6.19 -23.98 6.37
N PRO A 229 6.57 -22.72 6.09
CA PRO A 229 7.00 -21.79 7.14
C PRO A 229 6.00 -21.60 8.30
N THR A 230 4.71 -21.79 8.06
CA THR A 230 3.67 -21.70 9.11
C THR A 230 3.77 -22.81 10.16
N ALA A 231 4.45 -23.91 9.84
CA ALA A 231 4.73 -25.00 10.80
C ALA A 231 6.01 -24.74 11.62
N ALA A 232 6.72 -23.63 11.38
CA ALA A 232 7.95 -23.33 12.11
C ALA A 232 7.70 -23.05 13.60
N ASN A 233 6.57 -22.43 13.94
CA ASN A 233 6.15 -22.18 15.33
C ASN A 233 4.73 -22.75 15.59
N PRO A 234 4.59 -24.06 15.90
CA PRO A 234 3.27 -24.68 16.09
C PRO A 234 2.40 -24.06 17.19
N GLY A 235 3.00 -23.35 18.15
CA GLY A 235 2.27 -22.70 19.25
C GLY A 235 1.75 -21.29 18.92
N MET A 236 2.02 -20.77 17.72
CA MET A 236 1.56 -19.46 17.30
C MET A 236 0.54 -19.60 16.16
N ALA A 237 -0.48 -18.72 16.13
CA ALA A 237 -1.43 -18.66 15.03
C ALA A 237 -0.71 -18.48 13.69
N THR A 238 -0.96 -19.39 12.74
CA THR A 238 -0.27 -19.48 11.44
C THR A 238 1.28 -19.52 11.51
N GLY A 239 1.86 -19.90 12.65
CA GLY A 239 3.31 -19.85 12.89
C GLY A 239 3.87 -18.43 13.06
N GLY A 240 3.00 -17.44 13.25
CA GLY A 240 3.32 -16.02 13.25
C GLY A 240 3.59 -15.46 11.84
N PHE A 241 2.77 -15.89 10.88
CA PHE A 241 2.73 -15.29 9.54
C PHE A 241 1.76 -14.12 9.46
N VAL A 242 0.55 -14.31 9.99
CA VAL A 242 -0.53 -13.32 9.99
C VAL A 242 -1.60 -13.70 11.01
N GLY A 243 -2.26 -12.71 11.60
CA GLY A 243 -3.41 -12.91 12.48
C GLY A 243 -3.07 -13.37 13.90
N GLU A 244 -1.81 -13.25 14.33
CA GLU A 244 -1.43 -13.53 15.71
C GLU A 244 -1.97 -12.45 16.67
N SER A 245 -2.56 -12.89 17.80
CA SER A 245 -2.94 -11.99 18.90
C SER A 245 -1.68 -11.57 19.65
N LYS A 246 -1.45 -10.26 19.74
CA LYS A 246 -0.33 -9.74 20.52
C LYS A 246 -0.51 -9.96 22.01
N PHE A 247 -1.76 -9.86 22.49
CA PHE A 247 -2.06 -10.11 23.89
C PHE A 247 -1.75 -11.55 24.28
N GLU A 248 -2.24 -12.55 23.52
CA GLU A 248 -1.98 -13.96 23.83
C GLU A 248 -0.47 -14.28 23.92
N ILE A 249 0.32 -13.74 22.99
CA ILE A 249 1.78 -13.94 22.99
C ILE A 249 2.43 -13.29 24.21
N LEU A 250 2.04 -12.04 24.53
CA LEU A 250 2.61 -11.30 25.66
C LEU A 250 2.19 -11.89 27.00
N ASP A 251 0.94 -12.33 27.14
CA ASP A 251 0.41 -12.99 28.32
C ASP A 251 1.16 -14.29 28.61
N GLN A 252 1.37 -15.13 27.58
CA GLN A 252 2.13 -16.36 27.71
C GLN A 252 3.61 -16.14 28.07
N LEU A 253 4.22 -15.08 27.52
CA LEU A 253 5.57 -14.67 27.87
C LEU A 253 5.65 -14.16 29.32
N HIS A 254 4.70 -13.31 29.72
CA HIS A 254 4.63 -12.70 31.03
C HIS A 254 4.39 -13.75 32.12
N ALA A 255 3.49 -14.71 31.89
CA ALA A 255 3.23 -15.83 32.80
C ALA A 255 4.47 -16.66 33.14
N THR A 256 5.47 -16.68 32.24
CA THR A 256 6.69 -17.48 32.40
C THR A 256 7.94 -16.66 32.75
N ASN A 257 7.91 -15.34 32.51
CA ASN A 257 9.02 -14.40 32.71
C ASN A 257 8.49 -12.98 33.05
N PRO A 258 7.80 -12.80 34.19
CA PRO A 258 7.08 -11.55 34.50
C PRO A 258 7.98 -10.32 34.55
N ASP A 259 9.20 -10.48 35.10
CA ASP A 259 10.15 -9.37 35.26
C ASP A 259 10.75 -8.88 33.93
N SER A 260 10.67 -9.67 32.87
CA SER A 260 11.32 -9.39 31.58
C SER A 260 10.34 -9.01 30.48
N VAL A 261 9.04 -8.89 30.76
CA VAL A 261 7.99 -8.69 29.76
C VAL A 261 7.11 -7.53 30.18
N ALA A 262 6.94 -6.55 29.30
CA ALA A 262 6.06 -5.42 29.53
C ALA A 262 4.60 -5.89 29.61
N GLU A 263 4.04 -5.80 30.81
CA GLU A 263 2.67 -6.20 31.17
C GLU A 263 1.64 -5.63 30.17
N ALA A 264 0.73 -6.47 29.71
CA ALA A 264 -0.26 -6.13 28.69
C ALA A 264 -1.63 -6.74 29.01
N PHE A 265 -2.68 -6.03 28.63
CA PHE A 265 -4.08 -6.37 28.93
C PHE A 265 -4.96 -6.10 27.72
N LEU A 266 -5.86 -7.03 27.41
CA LEU A 266 -6.93 -6.79 26.45
C LEU A 266 -8.03 -5.95 27.10
N LEU A 267 -8.48 -4.90 26.42
CA LEU A 267 -9.57 -4.06 26.91
C LEU A 267 -10.92 -4.76 26.72
N ASP A 268 -11.80 -4.59 27.70
CA ASP A 268 -13.18 -5.07 27.64
C ASP A 268 -14.05 -4.13 26.79
N GLY A 269 -15.00 -4.74 26.07
CA GLY A 269 -16.03 -4.01 25.33
C GLY A 269 -15.60 -3.42 23.99
N TRP A 270 -16.59 -2.89 23.28
CA TRP A 270 -16.46 -2.40 21.91
C TRP A 270 -16.71 -0.90 21.79
N THR A 271 -17.38 -0.30 22.77
CA THR A 271 -17.63 1.14 22.79
C THR A 271 -16.46 1.89 23.44
N THR A 272 -16.31 3.17 23.09
CA THR A 272 -15.34 4.05 23.74
C THR A 272 -15.51 4.09 25.26
N THR A 273 -16.77 4.10 25.73
CA THR A 273 -17.10 4.15 27.16
C THR A 273 -16.66 2.87 27.89
N ASP A 274 -16.99 1.70 27.35
CA ASP A 274 -16.62 0.41 27.97
C ASP A 274 -15.10 0.28 28.07
N ARG A 275 -14.40 0.63 26.98
CA ARG A 275 -12.94 0.57 26.93
C ARG A 275 -12.29 1.56 27.88
N LEU A 276 -12.85 2.76 28.03
CA LEU A 276 -12.36 3.76 28.99
C LEU A 276 -12.52 3.26 30.44
N LEU A 277 -13.66 2.65 30.77
CA LEU A 277 -13.90 2.02 32.07
C LEU A 277 -12.93 0.86 32.31
N SER A 278 -12.70 0.02 31.30
CA SER A 278 -11.72 -1.07 31.34
C SER A 278 -10.31 -0.55 31.61
N ILE A 279 -9.87 0.51 30.91
CA ILE A 279 -8.58 1.18 31.15
C ILE A 279 -8.49 1.67 32.60
N HIS A 280 -9.51 2.37 33.09
CA HIS A 280 -9.49 2.91 34.45
C HIS A 280 -9.38 1.78 35.50
N ARG A 281 -10.13 0.70 35.31
CA ARG A 281 -10.08 -0.50 36.16
C ARG A 281 -8.68 -1.12 36.15
N LEU A 282 -8.14 -1.42 34.97
CA LEU A 282 -6.83 -2.04 34.79
C LEU A 282 -5.69 -1.18 35.33
N CYS A 283 -5.71 0.13 35.08
CA CYS A 283 -4.69 1.05 35.60
C CYS A 283 -4.68 1.08 37.14
N ARG A 284 -5.86 0.99 37.78
CA ARG A 284 -5.98 0.95 39.23
C ARG A 284 -5.53 -0.40 39.80
N GLU A 285 -5.99 -1.50 39.22
CA GLU A 285 -5.70 -2.87 39.70
C GLU A 285 -4.22 -3.23 39.55
N HIS A 286 -3.59 -2.81 38.46
CA HIS A 286 -2.20 -3.15 38.13
C HIS A 286 -1.21 -2.00 38.37
N ALA A 287 -1.66 -0.89 38.99
CA ALA A 287 -0.82 0.31 39.19
C ALA A 287 -0.09 0.76 37.90
N ILE A 288 -0.83 0.83 36.79
CA ILE A 288 -0.31 1.34 35.51
C ILE A 288 -0.54 2.84 35.47
N THR A 289 0.54 3.60 35.36
CA THR A 289 0.52 5.05 35.26
C THR A 289 0.80 5.52 33.84
N LEU A 290 0.45 6.77 33.55
CA LEU A 290 0.86 7.42 32.31
C LEU A 290 2.40 7.63 32.29
N PRO A 291 3.04 7.50 31.12
CA PRO A 291 2.44 7.10 29.86
C PRO A 291 2.27 5.57 29.74
N PHE A 292 1.30 5.13 28.95
CA PHE A 292 1.13 3.71 28.55
C PHE A 292 0.90 3.60 27.04
N ILE A 293 0.97 2.38 26.50
CA ILE A 293 0.75 2.12 25.07
C ILE A 293 -0.66 1.59 24.84
N LEU A 294 -1.35 2.12 23.82
CA LEU A 294 -2.51 1.45 23.23
C LEU A 294 -2.15 0.96 21.83
N LYS A 295 -2.56 -0.27 21.50
CA LYS A 295 -2.34 -0.86 20.18
C LYS A 295 -3.45 -1.86 19.82
N PRO A 296 -3.76 -2.07 18.52
CA PRO A 296 -4.65 -3.15 18.11
C PRO A 296 -4.03 -4.50 18.44
N ASP A 297 -4.86 -5.43 18.92
CA ASP A 297 -4.42 -6.78 19.30
C ASP A 297 -3.81 -7.52 18.11
N VAL A 298 -4.47 -7.46 16.96
CA VAL A 298 -3.92 -7.97 15.69
C VAL A 298 -3.37 -6.79 14.89
N GLY A 299 -2.08 -6.77 14.62
CA GLY A 299 -1.50 -5.75 13.74
C GLY A 299 -0.05 -5.99 13.38
N GLN A 300 0.39 -5.41 12.27
CA GLN A 300 1.77 -5.54 11.78
C GLN A 300 2.44 -4.17 11.67
N ARG A 301 3.78 -4.15 11.76
CA ARG A 301 4.63 -2.98 11.49
C ARG A 301 4.22 -1.75 12.31
N GLY A 302 3.89 -1.93 13.59
CA GLY A 302 3.49 -0.85 14.49
C GLY A 302 2.25 -0.05 14.04
N ASN A 303 1.44 -0.56 13.11
CA ASN A 303 0.24 0.14 12.66
C ASN A 303 -0.77 0.24 13.81
N GLY A 304 -1.27 1.45 14.07
CA GLY A 304 -2.17 1.74 15.18
C GLY A 304 -1.51 1.77 16.57
N VAL A 305 -0.19 1.74 16.71
CA VAL A 305 0.46 1.88 18.04
C VAL A 305 0.53 3.35 18.42
N ARG A 306 0.04 3.71 19.61
CA ARG A 306 0.10 5.08 20.16
C ARG A 306 0.62 5.10 21.59
N LEU A 307 1.52 6.05 21.87
CA LEU A 307 1.91 6.40 23.24
C LEU A 307 0.91 7.38 23.83
N ILE A 308 0.20 6.95 24.87
CA ILE A 308 -0.79 7.75 25.57
C ILE A 308 -0.10 8.52 26.69
N ARG A 309 -0.11 9.84 26.60
CA ARG A 309 0.48 10.75 27.58
C ARG A 309 -0.58 11.46 28.42
N SER A 310 -1.82 11.51 27.94
CA SER A 310 -2.95 12.12 28.62
C SER A 310 -4.25 11.33 28.43
N MET A 311 -5.24 11.56 29.28
CA MET A 311 -6.59 10.97 29.11
C MET A 311 -7.31 11.47 27.85
N ARG A 312 -6.94 12.66 27.35
CA ARG A 312 -7.45 13.15 26.06
C ARG A 312 -6.94 12.28 24.92
N ASP A 313 -5.64 11.93 24.93
CA ASP A 313 -5.03 11.04 23.93
C ASP A 313 -5.73 9.67 23.93
N THR A 314 -6.13 9.18 25.11
CA THR A 314 -6.91 7.94 25.26
C THR A 314 -8.24 8.04 24.52
N LEU A 315 -9.02 9.10 24.75
CA LEU A 315 -10.32 9.29 24.10
C LEU A 315 -10.18 9.42 22.59
N ASP A 316 -9.21 10.20 22.12
CA ASP A 316 -8.92 10.39 20.70
C ASP A 316 -8.57 9.05 20.03
N TYR A 317 -7.74 8.23 20.69
CA TYR A 317 -7.38 6.90 20.18
C TYR A 317 -8.57 5.93 20.13
N LEU A 318 -9.36 5.86 21.20
CA LEU A 318 -10.50 4.95 21.28
C LEU A 318 -11.62 5.32 20.30
N GLY A 319 -11.74 6.60 19.94
CA GLY A 319 -12.66 7.06 18.89
C GLY A 319 -12.24 6.69 17.46
N GLU A 320 -10.97 6.34 17.24
CA GLU A 320 -10.42 6.00 15.93
C GLU A 320 -10.38 4.48 15.66
N VAL A 321 -10.31 3.65 16.71
CA VAL A 321 -10.04 2.20 16.58
C VAL A 321 -11.27 1.35 16.91
N GLU A 322 -11.77 0.62 15.92
CA GLU A 322 -12.89 -0.32 16.11
C GLU A 322 -12.44 -1.72 16.54
N ALA A 323 -11.19 -2.11 16.25
CA ALA A 323 -10.66 -3.44 16.56
C ALA A 323 -10.38 -3.64 18.07
N PRO A 324 -10.22 -4.90 18.56
CA PRO A 324 -9.77 -5.17 19.92
C PRO A 324 -8.46 -4.43 20.23
N VAL A 325 -8.40 -3.82 21.41
CA VAL A 325 -7.28 -2.95 21.83
C VAL A 325 -6.57 -3.57 23.02
N VAL A 326 -5.25 -3.53 22.97
CA VAL A 326 -4.35 -3.92 24.05
C VAL A 326 -3.81 -2.66 24.71
N LEU A 327 -3.97 -2.58 26.03
CA LEU A 327 -3.24 -1.66 26.89
C LEU A 327 -1.94 -2.35 27.33
N GLN A 328 -0.80 -1.68 27.15
CA GLN A 328 0.50 -2.21 27.54
C GLN A 328 1.27 -1.18 28.35
N ARG A 329 1.88 -1.62 29.46
CA ARG A 329 2.76 -0.78 30.28
C ARG A 329 3.90 -0.24 29.42
N TYR A 330 4.19 1.05 29.55
CA TYR A 330 5.29 1.66 28.81
C TYR A 330 6.64 1.17 29.37
N ALA A 331 7.40 0.46 28.56
CA ALA A 331 8.78 0.12 28.88
C ALA A 331 9.67 1.36 28.73
N SER A 332 10.23 1.86 29.82
CA SER A 332 10.95 3.15 29.88
C SER A 332 12.36 3.14 29.30
N GLY A 333 12.92 1.96 28.98
CA GLY A 333 14.29 1.82 28.48
C GLY A 333 14.58 2.73 27.28
N ARG A 334 15.66 3.50 27.39
CA ARG A 334 16.09 4.47 26.35
C ARG A 334 16.52 3.82 25.04
N HIS A 335 17.03 2.59 25.10
CA HIS A 335 17.48 1.83 23.95
C HIS A 335 16.45 0.76 23.56
N GLU A 336 16.38 0.45 22.28
CA GLU A 336 15.55 -0.63 21.75
C GLU A 336 16.39 -1.54 20.85
N ALA A 337 16.24 -2.86 21.02
CA ALA A 337 16.90 -3.87 20.20
C ALA A 337 15.92 -4.94 19.71
N GLY A 338 16.14 -5.42 18.49
CA GLY A 338 15.50 -6.59 17.92
C GLY A 338 16.42 -7.80 17.98
N ILE A 339 16.11 -8.83 18.78
CA ILE A 339 16.87 -10.08 18.84
C ILE A 339 16.17 -11.13 17.98
N PHE A 340 16.80 -11.53 16.88
CA PHE A 340 16.33 -12.64 16.06
C PHE A 340 16.88 -13.96 16.62
N TYR A 341 16.01 -14.83 17.08
CA TYR A 341 16.34 -16.09 17.74
C TYR A 341 15.85 -17.28 16.92
N PHE A 342 16.58 -18.40 16.98
CA PHE A 342 16.07 -19.68 16.48
C PHE A 342 16.57 -20.89 17.28
N ARG A 343 15.82 -21.98 17.22
CA ARG A 343 16.16 -23.29 17.77
C ARG A 343 15.56 -24.40 16.91
N PHE A 344 16.34 -25.44 16.64
CA PHE A 344 15.80 -26.60 15.95
C PHE A 344 14.96 -27.47 16.90
N PRO A 345 13.82 -28.01 16.43
CA PRO A 345 13.03 -28.95 17.21
C PRO A 345 13.91 -30.12 17.69
N GLY A 346 13.89 -30.39 19.00
CA GLY A 346 14.68 -31.47 19.64
C GLY A 346 16.11 -31.11 20.00
N LYS A 347 16.58 -29.91 19.66
CA LYS A 347 17.83 -29.39 20.21
C LYS A 347 17.56 -28.74 21.57
N GLY A 348 18.45 -28.99 22.52
CA GLY A 348 18.36 -28.47 23.90
C GLY A 348 18.71 -26.99 24.06
N ARG A 349 19.33 -26.38 23.04
CA ARG A 349 19.78 -24.99 23.04
C ARG A 349 19.54 -24.33 21.67
N GLY A 350 19.00 -23.12 21.69
CA GLY A 350 18.86 -22.22 20.56
C GLY A 350 20.01 -21.23 20.44
N GLN A 351 19.92 -20.33 19.46
CA GLN A 351 20.97 -19.35 19.14
C GLN A 351 20.36 -18.01 18.74
N ILE A 352 21.10 -16.94 19.02
CA ILE A 352 20.82 -15.63 18.45
C ILE A 352 21.38 -15.58 17.02
N PHE A 353 20.50 -15.39 16.05
CA PHE A 353 20.85 -15.26 14.63
C PHE A 353 21.42 -13.87 14.31
N SER A 354 20.78 -12.82 14.83
CA SER A 354 21.18 -11.42 14.63
C SER A 354 20.60 -10.53 15.73
N ILE A 355 21.29 -9.44 16.04
CA ILE A 355 20.77 -8.37 16.90
C ILE A 355 20.69 -7.10 16.06
N THR A 356 19.56 -6.40 16.14
CA THR A 356 19.35 -5.10 15.50
C THR A 356 19.23 -4.05 16.58
N GLU A 357 20.06 -3.02 16.58
CA GLU A 357 19.81 -1.82 17.37
C GLU A 357 18.87 -0.89 16.63
N LYS A 358 17.94 -0.28 17.38
CA LYS A 358 16.96 0.65 16.83
C LYS A 358 17.26 2.05 17.35
N ILE A 359 17.78 2.89 16.48
CA ILE A 359 18.19 4.26 16.77
C ILE A 359 17.03 5.19 16.39
N PHE A 360 16.61 6.03 17.33
CA PHE A 360 15.57 7.03 17.13
C PHE A 360 16.21 8.33 16.63
N PRO A 361 16.16 8.66 15.33
CA PRO A 361 16.77 9.88 14.83
C PRO A 361 16.14 11.12 15.47
N THR A 362 16.98 12.11 15.67
CA THR A 362 16.63 13.42 16.21
C THR A 362 17.04 14.52 15.24
N ILE A 363 16.41 15.68 15.38
CA ILE A 363 16.91 16.95 14.84
C ILE A 363 17.14 17.90 16.01
N THR A 364 18.10 18.80 15.87
CA THR A 364 18.42 19.81 16.88
C THR A 364 18.04 21.18 16.34
N GLY A 365 17.33 21.96 17.16
CA GLY A 365 16.97 23.33 16.88
C GLY A 365 18.18 24.25 16.84
N ASP A 366 18.14 25.22 15.94
CA ASP A 366 19.16 26.27 15.80
C ASP A 366 18.58 27.67 16.06
N GLY A 367 17.35 27.74 16.60
CA GLY A 367 16.65 28.99 16.89
C GLY A 367 16.17 29.77 15.68
N VAL A 368 16.41 29.30 14.44
CA VAL A 368 16.12 30.04 13.21
C VAL A 368 15.26 29.25 12.23
N ARG A 369 15.65 28.01 11.94
CA ARG A 369 14.95 27.17 10.96
C ARG A 369 13.73 26.50 11.55
N THR A 370 12.70 26.40 10.73
CA THR A 370 11.50 25.62 11.06
C THR A 370 11.80 24.13 11.12
N VAL A 371 10.97 23.35 11.82
CA VAL A 371 11.03 21.87 11.85
C VAL A 371 11.05 21.30 10.42
N GLU A 372 10.27 21.86 9.50
CA GLU A 372 10.28 21.41 8.11
C GLU A 372 11.64 21.64 7.42
N GLU A 373 12.25 22.80 7.62
CA GLU A 373 13.55 23.13 7.05
C GLU A 373 14.67 22.28 7.64
N LEU A 374 14.65 22.04 8.96
CA LEU A 374 15.59 21.16 9.65
C LEU A 374 15.49 19.71 9.12
N ILE A 375 14.28 19.16 8.99
CA ILE A 375 14.07 17.81 8.43
C ILE A 375 14.57 17.71 6.99
N ARG A 376 14.33 18.75 6.18
CA ARG A 376 14.75 18.75 4.77
C ARG A 376 16.25 18.97 4.61
N ALA A 377 16.88 19.69 5.54
CA ALA A 377 18.32 19.96 5.53
C ALA A 377 19.13 18.76 6.03
N ASP A 378 18.57 17.96 6.94
CA ASP A 378 19.26 16.78 7.46
C ASP A 378 19.58 15.75 6.37
N SER A 379 20.80 15.22 6.42
CA SER A 379 21.38 14.35 5.39
C SER A 379 20.58 13.07 5.14
N ARG A 380 19.96 12.51 6.19
CA ARG A 380 19.20 11.26 6.15
C ARG A 380 17.70 11.53 6.21
N ALA A 381 17.24 12.42 7.09
CA ALA A 381 15.83 12.70 7.27
C ALA A 381 15.19 13.29 6.01
N ALA A 382 15.96 14.01 5.18
CA ALA A 382 15.52 14.46 3.86
C ALA A 382 15.08 13.29 2.95
N LEU A 383 15.71 12.12 3.07
CA LEU A 383 15.39 10.93 2.27
C LEU A 383 14.02 10.35 2.63
N ILE A 384 13.50 10.58 3.83
CA ILE A 384 12.18 10.11 4.28
C ILE A 384 11.27 11.26 4.80
N ALA A 385 11.58 12.51 4.41
CA ALA A 385 10.92 13.71 4.92
C ALA A 385 9.39 13.67 4.82
N ARG A 386 8.83 13.07 3.75
CA ARG A 386 7.37 12.93 3.59
C ARG A 386 6.71 12.16 4.74
N THR A 387 7.40 11.21 5.36
CA THR A 387 6.88 10.45 6.51
C THR A 387 6.93 11.32 7.77
N TYR A 388 8.06 11.96 8.06
CA TYR A 388 8.20 12.83 9.23
C TYR A 388 7.28 14.05 9.14
N LEU A 389 7.21 14.74 8.01
CA LEU A 389 6.34 15.92 7.82
C LEU A 389 4.85 15.57 7.93
N ARG A 390 4.44 14.35 7.61
CA ARG A 390 3.06 13.90 7.87
C ARG A 390 2.80 13.73 9.37
N ARG A 391 3.75 13.17 10.11
CA ARG A 391 3.65 13.02 11.57
C ARG A 391 3.64 14.38 12.28
N PHE A 392 4.55 15.26 11.91
CA PHE A 392 4.69 16.61 12.47
C PHE A 392 3.89 17.66 11.70
N ALA A 393 2.75 17.31 11.09
CA ALA A 393 1.98 18.22 10.25
C ALA A 393 1.58 19.53 10.97
N HIS A 394 1.28 19.46 12.26
CA HIS A 394 0.89 20.60 13.09
C HIS A 394 2.09 21.41 13.63
N ARG A 395 3.32 20.87 13.55
CA ARG A 395 4.56 21.49 14.05
C ARG A 395 5.51 21.92 12.93
N ARG A 396 5.10 21.85 11.65
CA ARG A 396 6.01 22.09 10.51
C ARG A 396 6.66 23.47 10.53
N SER A 397 5.88 24.48 10.90
CA SER A 397 6.31 25.88 10.94
C SER A 397 6.88 26.30 12.29
N GLU A 398 6.95 25.38 13.26
CA GLU A 398 7.54 25.65 14.57
C GLU A 398 9.06 25.82 14.41
N ILE A 399 9.63 26.79 15.11
CA ILE A 399 11.07 27.00 15.21
C ILE A 399 11.48 26.45 16.58
N LEU A 400 12.35 25.45 16.58
CA LEU A 400 12.89 24.86 17.81
C LEU A 400 13.95 25.77 18.40
N SER A 401 13.98 25.88 19.72
CA SER A 401 14.99 26.67 20.42
C SER A 401 16.39 26.12 20.14
N GLU A 402 17.43 26.97 20.24
CA GLU A 402 18.80 26.52 20.04
C GLU A 402 19.16 25.40 21.03
N GLY A 403 19.63 24.26 20.51
CA GLY A 403 19.96 23.07 21.31
C GLY A 403 18.77 22.19 21.68
N GLU A 404 17.53 22.61 21.40
CA GLU A 404 16.34 21.79 21.64
C GLU A 404 16.34 20.56 20.71
N VAL A 405 16.13 19.36 21.27
CA VAL A 405 16.18 18.11 20.51
C VAL A 405 14.78 17.58 20.27
N LEU A 406 14.40 17.46 18.99
CA LEU A 406 13.16 16.82 18.57
C LEU A 406 13.43 15.41 18.04
N LYS A 407 12.91 14.41 18.75
CA LYS A 407 12.91 13.01 18.28
C LYS A 407 11.90 12.83 17.15
N LEU A 408 12.32 12.24 16.03
CA LEU A 408 11.50 12.12 14.83
C LEU A 408 10.58 10.89 14.84
N VAL A 409 10.89 9.86 15.63
CA VAL A 409 10.12 8.60 15.76
C VAL A 409 10.12 8.12 17.20
N GLU A 410 8.97 7.68 17.70
CA GLU A 410 8.84 7.10 19.05
C GLU A 410 8.95 5.58 19.08
N THR A 411 8.80 4.91 17.92
CA THR A 411 8.79 3.45 17.80
C THR A 411 9.91 2.92 16.91
N GLY A 412 10.42 1.75 17.25
CA GLY A 412 11.46 1.03 16.52
C GLY A 412 11.02 0.43 15.18
N ASN A 413 10.54 1.27 14.25
CA ASN A 413 10.04 0.84 12.94
C ASN A 413 10.77 1.55 11.79
N HIS A 414 11.50 0.79 10.98
CA HIS A 414 12.27 1.29 9.84
C HIS A 414 11.42 2.05 8.82
N ALA A 415 10.22 1.55 8.48
CA ALA A 415 9.33 2.20 7.52
C ALA A 415 8.80 3.57 8.01
N GLN A 416 8.84 3.79 9.33
CA GLN A 416 8.46 5.05 9.97
C GLN A 416 9.63 6.01 10.13
N GLY A 417 10.84 5.58 9.76
CA GLY A 417 12.08 6.35 9.80
C GLY A 417 12.99 6.04 10.99
N CYS A 418 12.77 4.96 11.74
CA CYS A 418 13.78 4.50 12.71
C CYS A 418 15.01 3.95 11.95
N ILE A 419 16.19 4.18 12.49
CA ILE A 419 17.45 3.71 11.91
C ILE A 419 17.78 2.37 12.54
N PHE A 420 18.01 1.36 11.70
CA PHE A 420 18.42 0.04 12.16
C PHE A 420 19.92 -0.13 11.95
N ARG A 421 20.60 -0.63 12.98
CA ARG A 421 22.05 -0.86 12.97
C ARG A 421 22.33 -2.29 13.41
N ASP A 422 23.39 -2.90 12.87
CA ASP A 422 23.87 -4.19 13.34
C ASP A 422 24.38 -4.07 14.79
N GLY A 423 23.68 -4.79 15.68
CA GLY A 423 23.96 -4.84 17.11
C GLY A 423 24.78 -6.05 17.52
N GLY A 424 25.58 -6.64 16.62
CA GLY A 424 26.32 -7.87 16.90
C GLY A 424 27.23 -7.79 18.14
N HIS A 425 27.74 -6.59 18.47
CA HIS A 425 28.55 -6.34 19.66
C HIS A 425 27.79 -6.51 20.99
N LEU A 426 26.45 -6.50 20.97
CA LEU A 426 25.61 -6.77 22.15
C LEU A 426 25.48 -8.26 22.43
N ARG A 427 25.88 -9.12 21.49
CA ARG A 427 25.74 -10.56 21.63
C ARG A 427 26.81 -11.10 22.60
N THR A 428 26.35 -11.76 23.64
CA THR A 428 27.20 -12.56 24.54
C THR A 428 26.57 -13.93 24.77
N ASP A 429 27.34 -14.86 25.31
CA ASP A 429 26.83 -16.16 25.77
C ASP A 429 25.85 -16.03 26.95
N ALA A 430 25.94 -14.96 27.74
CA ALA A 430 25.00 -14.70 28.84
C ALA A 430 23.63 -14.31 28.29
N LEU A 431 23.58 -13.31 27.40
CA LEU A 431 22.36 -12.88 26.74
C LEU A 431 21.71 -14.03 25.94
N GLU A 432 22.50 -14.79 25.17
CA GLU A 432 21.95 -15.92 24.40
C GLU A 432 21.31 -16.99 25.29
N ARG A 433 21.92 -17.32 26.44
CA ARG A 433 21.34 -18.28 27.40
C ARG A 433 20.03 -17.78 28.00
N VAL A 434 19.94 -16.49 28.33
CA VAL A 434 18.70 -15.91 28.87
C VAL A 434 17.59 -15.93 27.81
N ILE A 435 17.88 -15.51 26.58
CA ILE A 435 16.90 -15.52 25.48
C ILE A 435 16.47 -16.95 25.13
N ASP A 436 17.40 -17.92 25.10
CA ASP A 436 17.06 -19.34 24.89
C ASP A 436 16.14 -19.86 25.99
N ASN A 437 16.44 -19.54 27.26
CA ASN A 437 15.60 -19.95 28.39
C ASN A 437 14.18 -19.38 28.30
N ILE A 438 14.04 -18.08 28.00
CA ILE A 438 12.74 -17.43 27.76
C ILE A 438 12.01 -18.13 26.61
N SER A 439 12.70 -18.32 25.48
CA SER A 439 12.13 -18.91 24.27
C SER A 439 11.64 -20.34 24.48
N ARG A 440 12.34 -21.15 25.29
CA ARG A 440 11.98 -22.54 25.59
C ARG A 440 10.71 -22.67 26.42
N LYS A 441 10.38 -21.65 27.21
CA LYS A 441 9.16 -21.61 28.02
C LYS A 441 7.92 -21.23 27.20
N VAL A 442 8.09 -20.69 26.00
CA VAL A 442 6.99 -20.41 25.06
C VAL A 442 6.66 -21.70 24.28
N PRO A 443 5.50 -22.34 24.53
CA PRO A 443 5.12 -23.59 23.88
C PRO A 443 5.12 -23.45 22.37
N GLY A 444 5.79 -24.36 21.68
CA GLY A 444 5.80 -24.40 20.21
C GLY A 444 6.48 -23.21 19.53
N PHE A 445 7.28 -22.40 20.23
CA PHE A 445 8.10 -21.36 19.63
C PHE A 445 9.52 -21.85 19.33
N TYR A 446 9.99 -21.58 18.11
CA TYR A 446 11.29 -22.04 17.62
C TYR A 446 12.06 -20.98 16.82
N ILE A 447 11.39 -20.01 16.20
CA ILE A 447 12.08 -18.98 15.40
C ILE A 447 11.27 -17.70 15.35
N GLY A 448 11.91 -16.55 15.59
CA GLY A 448 11.24 -15.27 15.58
C GLY A 448 12.12 -14.12 16.05
N ARG A 449 11.50 -12.95 16.22
CA ARG A 449 12.18 -11.73 16.67
C ARG A 449 11.53 -11.17 17.92
N TYR A 450 12.33 -11.03 18.98
CA TYR A 450 11.99 -10.24 20.16
C TYR A 450 12.29 -8.78 19.90
N ASP A 451 11.36 -7.89 20.19
CA ASP A 451 11.64 -6.47 20.32
C ASP A 451 11.69 -6.13 21.82
N ILE A 452 12.82 -5.54 22.25
CA ILE A 452 13.20 -5.39 23.64
C ILE A 452 13.64 -3.94 23.89
N ARG A 453 13.25 -3.38 25.03
CA ARG A 453 13.78 -2.10 25.53
C ARG A 453 14.68 -2.32 26.74
N TYR A 454 15.74 -1.56 26.84
CA TYR A 454 16.73 -1.63 27.91
C TYR A 454 17.36 -0.26 28.15
N GLU A 455 17.99 -0.08 29.32
CA GLU A 455 18.61 1.18 29.73
C GLU A 455 20.13 1.12 29.66
N ASN A 456 20.74 0.05 30.18
CA ASN A 456 22.19 -0.11 30.26
C ASN A 456 22.66 -1.27 29.36
N GLU A 457 23.65 -0.99 28.52
CA GLU A 457 24.19 -1.96 27.56
C GLU A 457 24.88 -3.16 28.24
N GLU A 458 25.63 -2.93 29.32
CA GLU A 458 26.35 -3.99 30.02
C GLU A 458 25.41 -4.94 30.74
N ASP A 459 24.37 -4.42 31.39
CA ASP A 459 23.32 -5.27 31.95
C ASP A 459 22.58 -6.06 30.88
N PHE A 460 22.26 -5.41 29.75
CA PHE A 460 21.62 -6.08 28.63
C PHE A 460 22.48 -7.20 28.05
N LYS A 461 23.79 -6.98 27.88
CA LYS A 461 24.77 -8.01 27.50
C LYS A 461 24.80 -9.17 28.50
N GLN A 462 24.52 -8.95 29.78
CA GLN A 462 24.40 -10.03 30.77
C GLN A 462 23.01 -10.67 30.82
N GLY A 463 22.07 -10.23 29.98
CA GLY A 463 20.69 -10.70 29.97
C GLY A 463 19.89 -10.22 31.19
N ARG A 464 20.17 -9.02 31.70
CA ARG A 464 19.48 -8.40 32.84
C ARG A 464 18.83 -7.08 32.43
N ASN A 465 17.90 -6.61 33.25
CA ASN A 465 17.33 -5.25 33.21
C ASN A 465 16.80 -4.82 31.83
N PHE A 466 16.02 -5.69 31.19
CA PHE A 466 15.35 -5.41 29.93
C PHE A 466 13.86 -5.76 29.98
N GLN A 467 13.09 -5.21 29.04
CA GLN A 467 11.65 -5.43 28.90
C GLN A 467 11.32 -5.84 27.47
N ILE A 468 10.79 -7.04 27.28
CA ILE A 468 10.24 -7.53 26.00
C ILE A 468 8.92 -6.80 25.77
N VAL A 469 8.81 -6.12 24.63
CA VAL A 469 7.60 -5.37 24.25
C VAL A 469 6.79 -6.08 23.16
N GLU A 470 7.45 -6.92 22.35
CA GLU A 470 6.83 -7.69 21.29
C GLU A 470 7.64 -8.97 20.99
N LEU A 471 6.96 -10.04 20.60
CA LEU A 471 7.55 -11.25 20.02
C LEU A 471 6.84 -11.54 18.70
N ASN A 472 7.61 -11.55 17.62
CA ASN A 472 7.12 -11.80 16.27
C ASN A 472 7.53 -13.21 15.82
N GLY A 473 6.64 -13.95 15.16
CA GLY A 473 6.93 -15.32 14.72
C GLY A 473 7.72 -15.43 13.40
N ALA A 474 7.41 -16.47 12.62
CA ALA A 474 8.25 -16.93 11.51
C ALA A 474 8.34 -15.97 10.31
N SER A 475 7.42 -15.01 10.19
CA SER A 475 7.45 -13.98 9.14
C SER A 475 8.28 -12.75 9.49
N SER A 476 8.77 -12.66 10.74
CA SER A 476 9.67 -11.58 11.14
C SER A 476 10.97 -11.60 10.35
N GLU A 477 11.59 -10.44 10.19
CA GLU A 477 12.84 -10.28 9.44
C GLU A 477 14.00 -9.99 10.40
N ALA A 478 15.18 -10.52 10.07
CA ALA A 478 16.46 -10.11 10.65
C ALA A 478 16.78 -8.68 10.20
N THR A 479 16.24 -7.72 10.95
CA THR A 479 16.24 -6.31 10.60
C THR A 479 17.61 -5.64 10.63
N SER A 480 18.66 -6.32 11.10
CA SER A 480 20.03 -5.81 11.08
C SER A 480 20.57 -5.66 9.67
N ILE A 481 19.93 -6.29 8.67
CA ILE A 481 20.27 -6.10 7.26
C ILE A 481 20.23 -4.63 6.87
N TYR A 482 19.30 -3.84 7.42
CA TYR A 482 19.09 -2.43 7.07
C TYR A 482 20.18 -1.50 7.62
N ASP A 483 21.22 -2.02 8.28
CA ASP A 483 22.41 -1.23 8.59
C ASP A 483 22.97 -0.60 7.30
N PRO A 484 23.11 0.73 7.22
CA PRO A 484 23.65 1.42 6.05
C PRO A 484 25.06 0.94 5.63
N ARG A 485 25.79 0.30 6.54
CA ARG A 485 27.12 -0.28 6.29
C ARG A 485 27.05 -1.62 5.56
N ASN A 486 25.89 -2.27 5.50
CA ASN A 486 25.73 -3.53 4.79
C ASN A 486 25.65 -3.33 3.28
N SER A 487 26.37 -4.19 2.54
CA SER A 487 26.17 -4.32 1.10
C SER A 487 24.85 -5.04 0.80
N LEU A 488 24.26 -4.75 -0.36
CA LEU A 488 23.05 -5.43 -0.85
C LEU A 488 23.23 -6.96 -0.90
N ILE A 489 24.41 -7.43 -1.29
CA ILE A 489 24.75 -8.86 -1.32
C ILE A 489 24.73 -9.47 0.08
N SER A 490 25.27 -8.76 1.08
CA SER A 490 25.26 -9.23 2.48
C SER A 490 23.82 -9.31 3.01
N ALA A 491 22.99 -8.31 2.74
CA ALA A 491 21.57 -8.31 3.10
C ALA A 491 20.84 -9.55 2.52
N TYR A 492 21.03 -9.85 1.23
CA TYR A 492 20.43 -11.03 0.61
C TYR A 492 20.97 -12.35 1.20
N ARG A 493 22.27 -12.46 1.48
CA ARG A 493 22.83 -13.65 2.13
C ARG A 493 22.18 -13.92 3.48
N THR A 494 21.98 -12.87 4.29
CA THR A 494 21.31 -12.97 5.60
C THR A 494 19.86 -13.42 5.45
N LEU A 495 19.09 -12.78 4.55
CA LEU A 495 17.70 -13.17 4.30
C LEU A 495 17.55 -14.58 3.76
N PHE A 496 18.43 -15.00 2.84
CA PHE A 496 18.41 -16.36 2.30
C PHE A 496 18.73 -17.40 3.36
N ARG A 497 19.66 -17.09 4.28
CA ARG A 497 19.97 -17.95 5.43
C ARG A 497 18.80 -18.01 6.40
N GLN A 498 18.16 -16.88 6.70
CA GLN A 498 16.96 -16.83 7.54
C GLN A 498 15.84 -17.71 6.98
N TRP A 499 15.49 -17.55 5.70
CA TRP A 499 14.44 -18.37 5.08
C TRP A 499 14.80 -19.87 5.03
N LYS A 500 16.08 -20.21 4.81
CA LYS A 500 16.54 -21.61 4.94
C LYS A 500 16.26 -22.16 6.35
N LEU A 501 16.52 -21.37 7.41
CA LEU A 501 16.23 -21.77 8.79
C LEU A 501 14.73 -21.97 9.02
N VAL A 502 13.90 -21.02 8.60
CA VAL A 502 12.43 -21.10 8.74
C VAL A 502 11.88 -22.37 8.07
N PHE A 503 12.29 -22.66 6.82
CA PHE A 503 11.87 -23.87 6.11
C PHE A 503 12.40 -25.15 6.76
N ALA A 504 13.66 -25.16 7.21
CA ALA A 504 14.25 -26.34 7.85
C ALA A 504 13.59 -26.66 9.21
N ILE A 505 13.28 -25.63 10.02
CA ILE A 505 12.54 -25.78 11.28
C ILE A 505 11.11 -26.23 11.02
N GLY A 506 10.42 -25.62 10.05
CA GLY A 506 9.07 -26.05 9.64
C GLY A 506 9.05 -27.50 9.15
N ALA A 507 10.07 -27.93 8.40
CA ALA A 507 10.21 -29.33 7.97
C ALA A 507 10.43 -30.28 9.16
N ALA A 508 11.27 -29.89 10.13
CA ALA A 508 11.53 -30.68 11.33
C ALA A 508 10.26 -30.83 12.20
N ASN A 509 9.47 -29.77 12.36
CA ASN A 509 8.17 -29.84 13.02
C ASN A 509 7.15 -30.67 12.23
N ARG A 510 7.15 -30.55 10.89
CA ARG A 510 6.30 -31.40 10.02
C ARG A 510 6.62 -32.89 10.17
N ALA A 511 7.90 -33.24 10.28
CA ALA A 511 8.33 -34.62 10.55
C ALA A 511 7.87 -35.14 11.93
N ARG A 512 7.51 -34.24 12.85
CA ARG A 512 6.95 -34.55 14.18
C ARG A 512 5.42 -34.52 14.24
N GLY A 513 4.77 -34.40 13.08
CA GLY A 513 3.31 -34.42 12.96
C GLY A 513 2.64 -33.03 12.90
N CYS A 514 3.39 -31.93 13.00
CA CYS A 514 2.81 -30.59 12.86
C CYS A 514 2.40 -30.32 11.40
N LYS A 515 1.17 -29.87 11.18
CA LYS A 515 0.66 -29.59 9.82
C LYS A 515 0.82 -28.10 9.49
N PRO A 516 1.39 -27.74 8.32
CA PRO A 516 1.36 -26.36 7.84
C PRO A 516 -0.08 -25.87 7.67
N SER A 517 -0.30 -24.58 7.91
CA SER A 517 -1.59 -23.95 7.68
C SER A 517 -1.98 -24.00 6.20
N PRO A 518 -3.27 -24.25 5.88
CA PRO A 518 -3.77 -24.15 4.51
C PRO A 518 -3.61 -22.74 3.94
N LEU A 519 -3.29 -22.61 2.65
CA LEU A 519 -3.17 -21.31 1.97
C LEU A 519 -4.46 -20.48 2.05
N ARG A 520 -5.63 -21.14 2.01
CA ARG A 520 -6.94 -20.47 2.19
C ARG A 520 -7.07 -19.76 3.55
N THR A 521 -6.50 -20.35 4.60
CA THR A 521 -6.51 -19.75 5.94
C THR A 521 -5.64 -18.51 5.95
N LEU A 522 -4.41 -18.61 5.43
CA LEU A 522 -3.50 -17.45 5.30
C LEU A 522 -4.14 -16.30 4.51
N TRP A 523 -4.80 -16.61 3.39
CA TRP A 523 -5.49 -15.62 2.59
C TRP A 523 -6.64 -14.94 3.33
N ARG A 524 -7.44 -15.72 4.09
CA ARG A 524 -8.53 -15.20 4.91
C ARG A 524 -8.02 -14.27 6.01
N GLU A 525 -7.05 -14.73 6.80
CA GLU A 525 -6.44 -13.93 7.88
C GLU A 525 -5.81 -12.65 7.32
N TRP A 526 -5.11 -12.74 6.18
CA TRP A 526 -4.52 -11.57 5.52
C TRP A 526 -5.57 -10.58 5.02
N ARG A 527 -6.70 -11.04 4.46
CA ARG A 527 -7.80 -10.15 4.04
C ARG A 527 -8.46 -9.47 5.23
N GLN A 528 -8.70 -10.19 6.32
CA GLN A 528 -9.28 -9.64 7.55
C GLN A 528 -8.35 -8.57 8.15
N TYR A 529 -7.07 -8.89 8.29
CA TYR A 529 -6.06 -7.90 8.70
C TYR A 529 -6.02 -6.70 7.76
N SER A 530 -6.00 -6.93 6.44
CA SER A 530 -5.92 -5.83 5.46
C SER A 530 -7.12 -4.90 5.52
N ALA A 531 -8.31 -5.41 5.83
CA ALA A 531 -9.51 -4.60 6.03
C ALA A 531 -9.41 -3.77 7.32
N ALA A 532 -9.01 -4.39 8.43
CA ALA A 532 -8.87 -3.70 9.72
C ALA A 532 -7.73 -2.67 9.72
N ALA A 533 -6.60 -2.98 9.07
CA ALA A 533 -5.44 -2.10 9.02
C ALA A 533 -5.69 -0.76 8.31
N VAL A 534 -6.75 -0.66 7.50
CA VAL A 534 -7.16 0.59 6.83
C VAL A 534 -7.77 1.59 7.82
N SER A 535 -8.44 1.11 8.87
CA SER A 535 -9.04 1.97 9.90
C SER A 535 -8.09 2.32 11.04
N TYR A 536 -6.91 1.70 11.11
CA TYR A 536 -5.97 1.98 12.20
C TYR A 536 -5.37 3.40 12.10
N PRO A 537 -5.23 4.09 13.24
CA PRO A 537 -4.66 5.42 13.25
C PRO A 537 -3.18 5.40 12.90
N CYS A 538 -2.67 6.56 12.48
CA CYS A 538 -1.25 6.72 12.26
C CYS A 538 -0.49 6.47 13.56
N ALA A 539 0.59 5.69 13.48
CA ALA A 539 1.48 5.47 14.60
C ALA A 539 2.12 6.82 15.02
N SER A 540 1.94 7.18 16.28
CA SER A 540 2.36 8.46 16.87
C SER A 540 2.92 8.26 18.27
#